data_AF-A0A6N4T9E9-F1
#
_entry.id   AF-A0A6N4T9E9-F1
#
_cell.length_a   1.000
_cell.length_b   1.000
_cell.length_c   1.000
_cell.angle_alpha   90.00
_cell.angle_beta   90.00
_cell.angle_gamma   90.00
#
_symmetry.space_group_name_H-M   'P 1'
#
loop_
_entity.id
_entity.type
_entity.pdbx_description
1 polymer ?
#
loop_
_entity_poly.entity_id
_entity_poly.type
_entity_poly.pdbx_seq_one_letter_code
_entity_poly.pdbx_strand_id
1 'polypeptide(L)' 'MSEFDGERIAFGYVTGLDYDEWGYVDLQEMAAIQFSGWHCIEVDLHFTPCRFLDLPPST' A
#
# COMPACT_ATOMS: atom_id res chain seq x y z
N MET A 1 5.40 3.97 -1.12
CA MET A 1 5.93 2.67 -1.60
C MET A 1 5.44 1.62 -0.62
N SER A 2 4.88 0.52 -1.11
CA SER A 2 4.20 -0.45 -0.25
C SER A 2 4.63 -1.89 -0.54
N GLU A 3 4.78 -2.71 0.51
CA GLU A 3 5.15 -4.13 0.48
C GLU A 3 3.97 -4.98 0.97
N PHE A 4 3.69 -6.12 0.33
CA PHE A 4 2.62 -7.06 0.68
C PHE A 4 3.22 -8.40 1.11
N ASP A 5 2.82 -8.94 2.26
CA ASP A 5 3.46 -10.11 2.89
C ASP A 5 2.80 -11.46 2.55
N GLY A 6 1.75 -11.47 1.71
CA GLY A 6 0.96 -12.66 1.40
C GLY A 6 -0.35 -12.74 2.18
N GLU A 7 -0.50 -11.96 3.24
CA GLU A 7 -1.76 -11.67 3.90
C GLU A 7 -2.36 -10.39 3.32
N ARG A 8 -3.62 -10.05 3.62
CA ARG A 8 -4.24 -8.79 3.17
C ARG A 8 -3.71 -7.56 3.93
N ILE A 9 -2.42 -7.52 4.23
CA ILE A 9 -1.73 -6.43 4.91
C ILE A 9 -0.65 -5.88 3.99
N ALA A 10 -0.54 -4.56 3.94
CA ALA A 10 0.53 -3.86 3.26
C ALA A 10 1.31 -2.97 4.23
N PHE A 11 2.63 -2.94 4.12
CA PHE A 11 3.51 -1.98 4.80
C PHE A 11 3.80 -0.82 3.86
N GLY A 12 3.82 0.44 4.32
CA GLY A 12 4.20 1.56 3.46
C GLY A 12 4.46 2.87 4.19
N TYR A 13 4.78 3.89 3.40
CA TYR A 13 4.99 5.27 3.84
C TYR A 13 3.83 6.16 3.40
N VAL A 14 3.25 6.89 4.35
CA VAL A 14 2.15 7.84 4.13
C VAL A 14 2.69 9.26 4.30
N THR A 15 2.30 10.14 3.38
CA THR A 15 2.60 11.57 3.41
C THR A 15 1.34 12.38 3.10
N GLY A 16 1.37 13.69 3.34
CA GLY A 16 0.26 14.60 2.99
C GLY A 16 -0.87 14.67 4.02
N LEU A 17 -0.64 14.13 5.22
CA LEU A 17 -1.44 14.34 6.43
C LEU A 17 -0.67 15.24 7.41
N ASP A 18 -1.12 15.31 8.68
CA ASP A 18 -0.47 16.15 9.71
C ASP A 18 1.01 15.79 9.95
N TYR A 19 1.39 14.53 9.70
CA TYR A 19 2.76 14.05 9.79
C TYR A 19 2.97 12.88 8.83
N ASP A 20 4.22 12.71 8.40
CA ASP A 20 4.64 11.56 7.61
C ASP A 20 4.89 10.35 8.52
N GLU A 21 4.47 9.16 8.09
CA GLU A 21 4.57 7.95 8.92
C GLU A 21 4.82 6.68 8.08
N TRP A 22 5.62 5.76 8.64
CA TRP A 22 5.73 4.38 8.17
C TRP A 22 4.80 3.48 8.98
N GLY A 23 4.03 2.63 8.33
CA GLY A 23 3.07 1.76 9.02
C GLY A 23 2.50 0.64 8.18
N TYR A 24 1.60 -0.13 8.78
CA TYR A 24 0.88 -1.23 8.15
C TYR A 24 -0.58 -0.85 7.94
N VAL A 25 -1.19 -1.39 6.89
CA VAL A 25 -2.61 -1.17 6.56
C VAL A 25 -3.25 -2.47 6.08
N ASP A 26 -4.51 -2.70 6.46
CA ASP A 26 -5.32 -3.81 5.96
C ASP A 26 -5.97 -3.46 4.60
N LEU A 27 -5.75 -4.28 3.59
CA LEU A 27 -6.25 -4.07 2.24
C LEU A 27 -7.76 -4.29 2.10
N GLN A 28 -8.41 -5.02 2.99
CA GLN A 28 -9.88 -5.09 3.03
C GLN A 28 -10.47 -3.76 3.50
N GLU A 29 -9.88 -3.16 4.54
CA GLU A 29 -10.28 -1.84 5.01
C GLU A 29 -10.09 -0.81 3.89
N MET A 30 -8.97 -0.87 3.17
CA MET A 30 -8.73 -0.02 2.01
C MET A 30 -9.74 -0.25 0.88
N ALA A 31 -10.08 -1.51 0.57
CA ALA A 31 -11.04 -1.83 -0.49
C ALA A 31 -12.47 -1.32 -0.20
N ALA A 32 -12.81 -1.09 1.08
CA ALA A 32 -14.08 -0.50 1.49
C ALA A 32 -14.15 1.02 1.24
N ILE A 33 -13.00 1.68 0.99
CA ILE A 33 -12.94 3.11 0.69
C ILE A 33 -13.49 3.35 -0.71
N GLN A 34 -14.65 3.97 -0.77
CA GLN A 34 -15.32 4.33 -2.01
C GLN A 34 -15.68 5.81 -2.01
N PHE A 35 -15.54 6.45 -3.17
CA PHE A 35 -15.98 7.81 -3.40
C PHE A 35 -17.01 7.82 -4.53
N SER A 36 -18.24 8.23 -4.22
CA SER A 36 -19.35 8.24 -5.17
C SER A 36 -19.61 6.87 -5.85
N GLY A 37 -19.39 5.77 -5.12
CA GLY A 37 -19.56 4.39 -5.62
C GLY A 37 -18.39 3.86 -6.46
N TRP A 38 -17.31 4.64 -6.61
CA TRP A 38 -16.08 4.21 -7.28
C TRP A 38 -15.02 3.83 -6.25
N HIS A 39 -14.28 2.76 -6.52
CA HIS A 39 -13.11 2.40 -5.72
C HIS A 39 -12.04 3.47 -5.85
N CYS A 40 -11.54 3.97 -4.72
CA CYS A 40 -10.48 4.98 -4.71
C CYS A 40 -9.07 4.39 -4.77
N ILE A 41 -8.98 3.08 -4.57
CA ILE A 41 -7.73 2.35 -4.39
C ILE A 41 -7.76 1.17 -5.35
N GLU A 42 -6.69 1.02 -6.12
CA GLU A 42 -6.47 -0.08 -7.05
C GLU A 42 -5.32 -0.96 -6.54
N VAL A 43 -5.50 -2.28 -6.60
CA VAL A 43 -4.43 -3.25 -6.37
C VAL A 43 -4.08 -3.86 -7.73
N ASP A 44 -2.82 -3.74 -8.13
CA ASP A 44 -2.33 -4.33 -9.37
C ASP A 44 -2.24 -5.85 -9.23
N LEU A 45 -2.98 -6.58 -10.07
CA LEU A 45 -3.01 -8.05 -10.11
C LEU A 45 -1.70 -8.69 -10.55
N HIS A 46 -0.83 -7.92 -11.22
CA HIS A 46 0.48 -8.36 -11.69
C HIS A 46 1.62 -7.92 -10.76
N PHE A 47 1.31 -7.18 -9.69
CA PHE A 47 2.30 -6.80 -8.69
C PHE A 47 2.78 -8.04 -7.94
N THR A 48 4.08 -8.32 -8.04
CA THR A 48 4.73 -9.35 -7.23
C THR A 48 5.41 -8.65 -6.05
N PRO A 49 4.95 -8.88 -4.82
CA PRO A 49 5.54 -8.26 -3.65
C PRO A 49 7.00 -8.69 -3.48
N CYS A 50 7.84 -7.75 -3.05
CA CYS A 50 9.22 -8.01 -2.67
C CYS A 50 9.54 -7.25 -1.38
N ARG A 51 10.60 -7.67 -0.68
CA ARG A 51 11.03 -6.97 0.53
C ARG A 51 11.59 -5.62 0.16
N PHE A 52 11.41 -4.62 1.00
CA PHE A 52 11.99 -3.29 0.82
C PHE A 52 13.51 -3.35 0.57
N LEU A 53 14.20 -4.26 1.27
CA LEU A 53 15.63 -4.49 1.13
C LEU A 53 16.04 -5.04 -0.24
N ASP A 54 15.10 -5.62 -0.99
CA ASP A 54 15.33 -6.20 -2.31
C ASP A 54 15.11 -5.17 -3.43
N LEU A 55 14.70 -3.94 -3.09
CA LEU A 55 14.50 -2.89 -4.06
C LEU A 55 15.84 -2.37 -4.61
N PRO A 56 15.93 -2.09 -5.93
CA PRO A 56 17.11 -1.49 -6.50
C PRO A 56 17.36 -0.11 -5.88
N PRO A 57 18.63 0.32 -5.73
CA PRO A 57 18.95 1.64 -5.22
C PRO A 57 18.28 2.71 -6.08
N SER A 58 17.57 3.63 -5.43
CA SER A 58 16.92 4.76 -6.08
C SER A 58 17.98 5.61 -6.78
N THR A 59 17.83 5.79 -8.10
CA THR A 59 18.71 6.59 -8.97
C THR A 59 18.38 8.07 -8.87
#